data_AF-C6XHU6-F1
#
_entry.id   AF-C6XHU6-F1
#
_cell.length_a   1.000
_cell.length_b   1.000
_cell.length_c   1.000
_cell.angle_alpha   90.00
_cell.angle_beta   90.00
_cell.angle_gamma   90.00
#
_symmetry.space_group_name_H-M   'P 1'
#
loop_
_entity.id
_entity.type
_entity.pdbx_description
1 polymer ?
#
loop_
_entity_poly.entity_id
_entity_poly.type
_entity_poly.pdbx_seq_one_letter_code
_entity_poly.pdbx_strand_id
1 'polypeptide(L)'
;MIKSLLSTLANIPLPRIILLNISGVIVCFLMIQHVGGYPPCDLCIQEQKIYYFGFLIALVADLSTRNHNSYWSTRLLLMTLGLLMFFNMTISVIHVGIECGIWEKNAICMNNSKIESITSTVDLLTQMEQENIPSCNKTTLYVLGLSLAFWNIIVSFFLSFITSIAMLKISRKK
;
A
#
# COMPACT_ATOMS: atom_id res chain seq x y z
N MET A 1 -1.32 7.61 33.23
CA MET A 1 -0.78 7.78 31.86
C MET A 1 -1.63 7.09 30.79
N ILE A 2 -1.91 5.78 30.89
CA ILE A 2 -2.70 5.02 29.89
C ILE A 2 -4.13 5.57 29.70
N LYS A 3 -4.86 5.92 30.78
CA LYS A 3 -6.20 6.52 30.68
C LYS A 3 -6.21 7.90 30.02
N SER A 4 -5.16 8.71 30.25
CA SER A 4 -4.98 10.01 29.60
C SER A 4 -4.71 9.82 28.10
N LEU A 5 -3.81 8.89 27.73
CA LEU A 5 -3.52 8.54 26.33
C LEU A 5 -4.78 8.02 25.61
N LEU A 6 -5.58 7.19 26.28
CA LEU A 6 -6.86 6.68 25.78
C LEU A 6 -7.89 7.81 25.60
N SER A 7 -7.91 8.82 26.49
CA SER A 7 -8.80 9.97 26.38
C SER A 7 -8.40 10.97 25.30
N THR A 8 -7.10 11.19 25.06
CA THR A 8 -6.63 11.97 23.91
C THR A 8 -6.88 11.22 22.60
N LEU A 9 -6.64 9.90 22.55
CA LEU A 9 -7.06 9.05 21.43
C LEU A 9 -8.58 9.08 21.20
N ALA A 10 -9.39 9.37 22.24
CA ALA A 10 -10.85 9.41 22.15
C ALA A 10 -11.40 10.60 21.34
N ASN A 11 -10.70 11.74 21.30
CA ASN A 11 -11.16 12.93 20.55
C ASN A 11 -10.52 13.08 19.16
N ILE A 12 -9.57 12.21 18.82
CA ILE A 12 -8.89 12.25 17.53
C ILE A 12 -9.79 11.65 16.42
N PRO A 13 -9.98 12.35 15.28
CA PRO A 13 -10.66 11.81 14.11
C PRO A 13 -9.75 10.78 13.40
N LEU A 14 -9.71 9.56 13.94
CA LEU A 14 -8.86 8.46 13.45
C LEU A 14 -9.02 8.20 11.94
N PRO A 15 -10.23 8.17 11.34
CA PRO A 15 -10.38 8.00 9.89
C PRO A 15 -9.66 9.08 9.07
N ARG A 16 -9.73 10.35 9.52
CA ARG A 16 -9.03 11.46 8.89
C ARG A 16 -7.51 11.30 8.95
N ILE A 17 -6.97 10.84 10.07
CA ILE A 17 -5.53 10.58 10.20
C ILE A 17 -5.12 9.45 9.25
N ILE A 18 -5.89 8.37 9.19
CA ILE A 18 -5.63 7.25 8.27
C ILE A 18 -5.60 7.73 6.82
N LEU A 19 -6.61 8.52 6.41
CA LEU A 19 -6.69 9.11 5.07
C LEU A 19 -5.47 9.98 4.75
N LEU A 20 -5.05 10.85 5.66
CA LEU A 20 -3.88 11.71 5.47
C LEU A 20 -2.58 10.91 5.34
N ASN A 21 -2.42 9.84 6.13
CA ASN A 21 -1.25 8.96 6.02
C ASN A 21 -1.22 8.23 4.67
N ILE A 22 -2.34 7.65 4.23
CA ILE A 22 -2.43 6.99 2.92
C ILE A 22 -2.11 7.98 1.79
N SER A 23 -2.67 9.19 1.86
CA SER A 23 -2.39 10.24 0.88
C SER A 23 -0.91 10.63 0.87
N GLY A 24 -0.28 10.77 2.04
CA GLY A 24 1.15 11.04 2.15
C GLY A 24 2.01 9.96 1.51
N VAL A 25 1.67 8.68 1.73
CA VAL A 25 2.37 7.54 1.13
C VAL A 25 2.26 7.55 -0.40
N ILE A 26 1.07 7.81 -0.94
CA ILE A 26 0.85 7.93 -2.39
C ILE A 26 1.71 9.04 -2.98
N VAL A 27 1.75 10.21 -2.34
CA VAL A 27 2.59 11.34 -2.77
C VAL A 27 4.06 10.95 -2.74
N CYS A 28 4.53 10.27 -1.69
CA CYS A 28 5.90 9.77 -1.63
C CYS A 28 6.25 8.83 -2.79
N PHE A 29 5.37 7.88 -3.12
CA PHE A 29 5.57 7.00 -4.29
C PHE A 29 5.68 7.80 -5.59
N LEU A 30 4.76 8.74 -5.82
CA LEU A 30 4.77 9.56 -7.03
C LEU A 30 6.02 10.44 -7.14
N MET A 31 6.51 10.97 -6.01
CA MET A 31 7.74 11.75 -5.97
C MET A 31 8.96 10.88 -6.28
N ILE A 32 9.07 9.68 -5.71
CA ILE A 32 10.18 8.76 -6.01
C ILE A 32 10.17 8.37 -7.50
N GLN A 33 8.98 8.13 -8.06
CA GLN A 33 8.83 7.73 -9.46
C GLN A 33 9.16 8.86 -10.44
N HIS A 34 8.57 10.05 -10.26
CA HIS A 34 8.66 11.13 -11.25
C HIS A 34 9.79 12.11 -10.99
N VAL A 35 10.14 12.34 -9.72
CA VAL A 35 11.23 13.26 -9.32
C VAL A 35 12.51 12.50 -9.05
N GLY A 36 12.41 11.33 -8.42
CA GLY A 36 13.57 10.47 -8.14
C GLY A 36 14.09 9.70 -9.36
N GLY A 37 13.29 9.55 -10.42
CA GLY A 37 13.69 8.81 -11.63
C GLY A 37 13.81 7.31 -11.43
N TYR A 38 13.16 6.74 -10.39
CA TYR A 38 13.15 5.31 -10.12
C TYR A 38 11.89 4.67 -10.70
N PRO A 39 11.95 3.97 -11.85
CA PRO A 39 10.79 3.31 -12.41
C PRO A 39 10.30 2.20 -11.47
N PRO A 40 8.97 2.05 -11.27
CA PRO A 40 8.44 1.03 -10.39
C PRO A 40 8.51 -0.35 -11.06
N CYS A 41 8.76 -1.37 -10.24
CA CYS A 41 8.61 -2.77 -10.61
C CYS A 41 7.13 -3.19 -10.59
N ASP A 42 6.82 -4.38 -11.11
CA ASP A 42 5.43 -4.87 -11.15
C ASP A 42 4.80 -5.08 -9.78
N LEU A 43 5.58 -5.60 -8.81
CA LEU A 43 5.12 -5.72 -7.43
C LEU A 43 4.92 -4.34 -6.79
N CYS A 44 5.79 -3.38 -7.12
CA CYS A 44 5.70 -2.00 -6.65
C CYS A 44 4.39 -1.35 -7.13
N ILE A 45 4.02 -1.57 -8.39
CA ILE A 45 2.74 -1.11 -8.96
C ILE A 45 1.56 -1.78 -8.25
N GLN A 46 1.66 -3.06 -7.92
CA GLN A 46 0.61 -3.78 -7.22
C GLN A 46 0.38 -3.22 -5.80
N GLU A 47 1.45 -2.97 -5.06
CA GLU A 47 1.38 -2.31 -3.74
C GLU A 47 0.76 -0.91 -3.86
N GLN A 48 1.17 -0.13 -4.87
CA GLN A 48 0.62 1.20 -5.13
C GLN A 48 -0.90 1.16 -5.42
N LYS A 49 -1.36 0.18 -6.22
CA LYS A 49 -2.80 -0.04 -6.48
C LYS A 49 -3.57 -0.29 -5.19
N ILE A 50 -3.01 -1.06 -4.26
CA ILE A 50 -3.65 -1.35 -2.98
C ILE A 50 -3.81 -0.06 -2.15
N TYR A 51 -2.81 0.84 -2.17
CA TYR A 51 -2.95 2.16 -1.54
C TYR A 51 -4.01 3.04 -2.21
N TYR A 52 -4.16 3.00 -3.54
CA TYR A 52 -5.24 3.74 -4.22
C TYR A 52 -6.63 3.23 -3.82
N PHE A 53 -6.83 1.92 -3.75
CA PHE A 53 -8.08 1.35 -3.23
C PHE A 53 -8.28 1.71 -1.75
N GLY A 54 -7.22 1.65 -0.95
CA GLY A 54 -7.23 2.05 0.45
C GLY A 54 -7.63 3.52 0.64
N PHE A 55 -7.15 4.41 -0.22
CA PHE A 55 -7.49 5.83 -0.21
C PHE A 55 -8.99 6.06 -0.42
N LEU A 56 -9.59 5.40 -1.42
CA LEU A 56 -11.03 5.50 -1.69
C LEU A 56 -11.86 5.02 -0.48
N ILE A 57 -11.50 3.87 0.09
CA ILE A 57 -12.21 3.33 1.27
C ILE A 57 -12.04 4.26 2.47
N ALA A 58 -10.83 4.77 2.72
CA ALA A 58 -10.56 5.70 3.82
C ALA A 58 -11.33 7.03 3.66
N LEU A 59 -11.46 7.53 2.44
CA LEU A 59 -12.21 8.74 2.13
C LEU A 59 -13.70 8.55 2.42
N VAL A 60 -14.28 7.43 1.97
CA VAL A 60 -15.69 7.10 2.25
C VAL A 60 -15.91 6.88 3.75
N ALA A 61 -14.96 6.23 4.45
CA ALA A 61 -15.02 6.04 5.89
C ALA A 61 -14.99 7.37 6.66
N ASP A 62 -14.12 8.32 6.27
CA ASP A 62 -14.06 9.65 6.87
C ASP A 62 -15.37 10.43 6.67
N LEU A 63 -15.88 10.47 5.43
CA LEU A 63 -17.16 11.12 5.11
C LEU A 63 -18.33 10.49 5.88
N SER A 64 -18.35 9.16 6.01
CA SER A 64 -19.36 8.42 6.77
C SER A 64 -19.37 8.83 8.25
N THR A 65 -18.19 9.08 8.85
CA THR A 65 -18.12 9.58 10.23
C THR A 65 -18.60 11.02 10.42
N ARG A 66 -18.45 11.88 9.40
CA ARG A 66 -18.88 13.29 9.48
C ARG A 66 -20.39 13.43 9.34
N ASN A 67 -21.00 12.64 8.47
CA ASN A 67 -22.44 12.72 8.19
C ASN A 67 -23.30 11.98 9.23
N HIS A 68 -22.74 11.57 10.37
CA HIS A 68 -23.43 10.77 11.39
C HIS A 68 -24.17 9.55 10.79
N ASN A 69 -23.58 8.94 9.76
CA ASN A 69 -24.18 7.81 9.07
C ASN A 69 -24.17 6.56 9.99
N SER A 70 -24.87 5.50 9.59
CA SER A 70 -24.98 4.28 10.40
C SER A 70 -23.62 3.75 10.85
N TYR A 71 -23.43 3.62 12.17
CA TYR A 71 -22.19 3.11 12.79
C TYR A 71 -21.73 1.77 12.21
N TRP A 72 -22.68 0.94 11.74
CA TRP A 72 -22.40 -0.33 11.10
C TRP A 72 -21.67 -0.18 9.75
N SER A 73 -22.08 0.78 8.92
CA SER A 73 -21.47 1.02 7.62
C SER A 73 -20.03 1.50 7.77
N THR A 74 -19.77 2.44 8.67
CA THR A 74 -18.41 2.92 8.94
C THR A 74 -17.52 1.79 9.48
N ARG A 75 -18.07 0.94 10.35
CA ARG A 75 -17.33 -0.21 10.89
C ARG A 75 -16.92 -1.19 9.80
N LEU A 76 -17.83 -1.52 8.88
CA LEU A 76 -17.53 -2.39 7.73
C LEU A 76 -16.43 -1.79 6.85
N LEU A 77 -16.52 -0.49 6.53
CA LEU A 77 -15.49 0.20 5.74
C LEU A 77 -14.11 0.13 6.41
N LEU A 78 -14.01 0.41 7.71
CA LEU A 78 -12.74 0.31 8.44
C LEU A 78 -12.24 -1.14 8.52
N MET A 79 -13.12 -2.12 8.70
CA MET A 79 -12.73 -3.52 8.67
C MET A 79 -12.15 -3.92 7.31
N THR A 80 -12.80 -3.52 6.21
CA THR A 80 -12.30 -3.77 4.85
C THR A 80 -10.96 -3.07 4.61
N LEU A 81 -10.78 -1.84 5.11
CA LEU A 81 -9.52 -1.11 5.00
C LEU A 81 -8.39 -1.80 5.78
N GLY A 82 -8.68 -2.26 7.00
CA GLY A 82 -7.70 -2.95 7.84
C GLY A 82 -7.21 -4.27 7.21
N LEU A 83 -8.13 -5.04 6.63
CA LEU A 83 -7.82 -6.26 5.87
C LEU A 83 -7.01 -5.96 4.60
N LEU A 84 -7.37 -4.90 3.88
CA LEU A 84 -6.65 -4.49 2.67
C LEU A 84 -5.20 -4.08 2.98
N MET A 85 -4.98 -3.33 4.06
CA MET A 85 -3.62 -2.95 4.52
C MET A 85 -2.83 -4.16 5.03
N PHE A 86 -3.50 -5.11 5.69
CA PHE A 86 -2.86 -6.36 6.09
C PHE A 86 -2.44 -7.19 4.88
N PHE A 87 -3.27 -7.23 3.84
CA PHE A 87 -2.91 -7.89 2.57
C PHE A 87 -1.73 -7.20 1.89
N ASN A 88 -1.68 -5.86 1.89
CA ASN A 88 -0.54 -5.11 1.40
C ASN A 88 0.76 -5.48 2.15
N MET A 89 0.69 -5.58 3.47
CA MET A 89 1.83 -6.00 4.30
C MET A 89 2.35 -7.38 3.87
N THR A 90 1.46 -8.35 3.64
CA THR A 90 1.85 -9.70 3.19
C THR A 90 2.54 -9.66 1.82
N ILE A 91 2.04 -8.86 0.88
CA ILE A 91 2.69 -8.67 -0.42
C ILE A 91 4.08 -8.06 -0.25
N SER A 92 4.23 -7.06 0.61
CA SER A 92 5.53 -6.43 0.85
C SER A 92 6.53 -7.35 1.54
N VAL A 93 6.08 -8.25 2.41
CA VAL A 93 6.94 -9.32 2.94
C VAL A 93 7.47 -10.19 1.80
N ILE A 94 6.59 -10.66 0.92
CA ILE A 94 6.98 -11.46 -0.25
C ILE A 94 7.97 -10.68 -1.13
N HIS A 95 7.72 -9.40 -1.36
CA HIS A 95 8.57 -8.53 -2.16
C HIS A 95 9.99 -8.43 -1.57
N VAL A 96 10.13 -8.13 -0.27
CA VAL A 96 11.43 -8.11 0.41
C VAL A 96 12.11 -9.47 0.35
N GLY A 97 11.37 -10.57 0.53
CA GLY A 97 11.99 -11.89 0.45
C GLY A 97 12.47 -12.27 -0.95
N ILE A 98 11.83 -11.76 -2.01
CA ILE A 98 12.35 -11.87 -3.39
C ILE A 98 13.63 -11.02 -3.52
N GLU A 99 13.65 -9.78 -3.03
CA GLU A 99 14.84 -8.90 -3.07
C GLU A 99 16.04 -9.48 -2.31
N CYS A 100 15.79 -10.14 -1.19
CA CYS A 100 16.82 -10.82 -0.40
C CYS A 100 17.22 -12.19 -0.99
N GLY A 101 16.58 -12.65 -2.07
CA GLY A 101 16.82 -13.96 -2.67
C GLY A 101 16.37 -15.15 -1.82
N ILE A 102 15.49 -14.92 -0.83
CA ILE A 102 14.92 -15.96 0.04
C ILE A 102 13.87 -16.78 -0.72
N TRP A 103 13.14 -16.14 -1.63
CA TRP A 103 12.09 -16.77 -2.44
C TRP A 103 12.32 -16.57 -3.94
N GLU A 104 11.85 -17.55 -4.72
CA GLU A 104 11.81 -17.42 -6.17
C GLU A 104 10.76 -16.39 -6.62
N LYS A 105 10.93 -15.88 -7.84
CA LYS A 105 10.01 -14.89 -8.42
C LYS A 105 8.61 -15.51 -8.55
N ASN A 106 7.60 -14.82 -8.00
CA ASN A 106 6.21 -15.17 -8.22
C ASN A 106 5.78 -14.80 -9.66
N ALA A 107 4.77 -15.48 -10.20
CA ALA A 107 4.13 -15.19 -11.48
C ALA A 107 3.78 -13.70 -11.65
N ILE A 108 3.42 -12.99 -10.58
CA ILE A 108 3.13 -11.54 -10.62
C ILE A 108 4.35 -10.70 -11.03
N CYS A 109 5.58 -11.11 -10.64
CA CYS A 109 6.82 -10.45 -11.06
C CYS A 109 7.26 -10.86 -12.49
N MET A 110 6.62 -11.88 -13.07
CA MET A 110 6.92 -12.39 -14.42
C MET A 110 5.88 -11.94 -15.45
N ASN A 111 4.63 -11.68 -15.04
CA ASN A 111 3.49 -11.55 -15.95
C ASN A 111 3.41 -10.25 -16.74
N ASN A 112 4.17 -9.22 -16.34
CA ASN A 112 4.07 -7.88 -16.90
C ASN A 112 5.24 -7.53 -17.82
N SER A 113 6.16 -8.47 -18.10
CA SER A 113 6.86 -8.43 -19.39
C SER A 113 5.79 -8.64 -20.45
N LYS A 114 5.22 -7.53 -20.92
CA LYS A 114 4.17 -7.40 -21.93
C LYS A 114 4.28 -8.50 -22.98
N ILE A 115 3.58 -9.62 -22.78
CA ILE A 115 3.30 -10.57 -23.86
C ILE A 115 2.12 -9.98 -24.63
N GLU A 116 2.35 -8.82 -25.25
CA GLU A 116 1.65 -8.52 -26.49
C GLU A 116 2.13 -9.60 -27.46
N SER A 117 1.18 -10.37 -27.98
CA SER A 117 1.36 -11.47 -28.92
C SER A 117 2.64 -11.34 -29.76
N ILE A 118 3.66 -12.14 -29.44
CA ILE A 118 4.93 -12.19 -30.18
C ILE A 118 4.63 -12.80 -31.55
N THR A 119 4.30 -11.96 -32.53
CA THR A 119 4.05 -12.36 -33.91
C THR A 119 5.33 -12.33 -34.76
N SER A 120 6.42 -11.72 -34.28
CA SER A 120 7.69 -11.65 -35.00
C SER A 120 8.90 -11.49 -34.07
N THR A 121 10.07 -12.01 -34.46
CA THR A 121 11.34 -11.91 -33.71
C THR A 121 11.96 -10.51 -33.73
N VAL A 122 11.49 -9.63 -34.62
CA VAL A 122 11.93 -8.23 -34.73
C VAL A 122 11.26 -7.36 -33.66
N ASP A 123 10.02 -7.69 -33.27
CA ASP A 123 9.29 -7.00 -32.19
C ASP A 123 9.89 -7.24 -30.79
N LEU A 124 10.63 -8.35 -30.61
CA LEU A 124 11.31 -8.64 -29.35
C LEU A 124 12.49 -7.69 -29.10
N LEU A 125 13.25 -7.33 -30.13
CA LEU A 125 14.39 -6.43 -29.98
C LEU A 125 13.96 -4.98 -29.79
N THR A 126 12.87 -4.55 -30.44
CA THR A 126 12.31 -3.20 -30.25
C THR A 126 11.58 -3.03 -28.91
N GLN A 127 10.92 -4.07 -28.39
CA GLN A 127 10.34 -4.03 -27.03
C GLN A 127 11.41 -4.02 -25.92
N MET A 128 12.59 -4.61 -26.15
CA MET A 128 13.71 -4.52 -25.21
C MET A 128 14.30 -3.10 -25.10
N GLU A 129 14.22 -2.29 -26.16
CA GLU A 129 14.65 -0.89 -26.15
C GLU A 129 13.61 0.06 -25.53
N GLN A 130 12.32 -0.30 -25.54
CA GLN A 130 11.23 0.61 -25.16
C GLN A 130 10.69 0.46 -23.73
N GLU A 131 10.83 -0.68 -23.06
CA GLU A 131 10.33 -0.84 -21.69
C GLU A 131 11.37 -1.53 -20.78
N ASN A 132 12.34 -0.74 -20.29
CA ASN A 132 13.21 -1.13 -19.18
C ASN A 132 12.41 -1.15 -17.85
N ILE A 133 11.41 -2.04 -17.75
CA ILE A 133 10.76 -2.33 -16.47
C ILE A 133 11.79 -3.08 -15.60
N PRO A 134 12.20 -2.54 -14.45
CA PRO A 134 13.21 -3.18 -13.62
C PRO A 134 12.66 -4.48 -13.04
N SER A 135 13.46 -5.54 -13.08
CA SER A 135 13.14 -6.81 -12.41
C SER A 135 12.97 -6.63 -10.90
N CYS A 136 11.93 -7.20 -10.30
CA CYS A 136 11.67 -7.11 -8.84
C CYS A 136 12.71 -7.83 -7.96
N ASN A 137 13.75 -8.44 -8.54
CA ASN A 137 14.88 -9.04 -7.82
C ASN A 137 16.05 -8.06 -7.64
N LYS A 138 15.96 -6.86 -8.21
CA LYS A 138 17.01 -5.86 -8.10
C LYS A 138 16.43 -4.65 -7.37
N THR A 139 16.80 -4.49 -6.10
CA THR A 139 16.39 -3.32 -5.34
C THR A 139 16.94 -2.06 -6.00
N THR A 140 16.03 -1.21 -6.45
CA THR A 140 16.36 0.03 -7.17
C THR A 140 16.78 1.14 -6.23
N LEU A 141 16.28 1.12 -4.98
CA LEU A 141 16.48 2.18 -4.02
C LEU A 141 16.52 1.65 -2.58
N TYR A 142 17.58 2.04 -1.86
CA TYR A 142 17.72 1.84 -0.42
C TYR A 142 17.51 3.16 0.32
N VAL A 143 16.60 3.18 1.29
CA VAL A 143 16.44 4.29 2.24
C VAL A 143 16.95 3.80 3.60
N LEU A 144 17.97 4.47 4.13
CA LEU A 144 18.60 4.11 5.42
C LEU A 144 19.09 2.64 5.46
N GLY A 145 19.52 2.10 4.33
CA GLY A 145 20.00 0.72 4.20
C GLY A 145 18.90 -0.34 4.07
N LEU A 146 17.63 0.06 4.04
CA LEU A 146 16.47 -0.83 3.85
C LEU A 146 15.82 -0.57 2.50
N SER A 147 15.28 -1.62 1.87
CA SER A 147 14.55 -1.47 0.62
C SER A 147 13.23 -0.74 0.84
N LEU A 148 12.72 -0.12 -0.24
CA LEU A 148 11.43 0.56 -0.19
C LEU A 148 10.28 -0.40 0.18
N ALA A 149 10.37 -1.66 -0.25
CA ALA A 149 9.42 -2.71 0.10
C ALA A 149 9.40 -2.98 1.61
N PHE A 150 10.56 -2.94 2.29
CA PHE A 150 10.63 -3.12 3.73
C PHE A 150 9.96 -1.96 4.49
N TRP A 151 10.18 -0.73 4.04
CA TRP A 151 9.47 0.43 4.59
C TRP A 151 7.95 0.28 4.41
N ASN A 152 7.52 -0.30 3.29
CA ASN A 152 6.10 -0.54 3.05
C ASN A 152 5.50 -1.58 4.03
N ILE A 153 6.25 -2.61 4.46
CA ILE A 153 5.80 -3.53 5.52
C ILE A 153 5.46 -2.76 6.79
N ILE A 154 6.40 -1.91 7.24
CA ILE A 154 6.25 -1.12 8.48
C ILE A 154 5.01 -0.24 8.40
N VAL A 155 4.90 0.55 7.32
CA VAL A 155 3.79 1.47 7.11
C VAL A 155 2.45 0.74 7.05
N SER A 156 2.35 -0.33 6.27
CA SER A 156 1.13 -1.14 6.13
C SER A 156 0.69 -1.77 7.45
N PHE A 157 1.64 -2.25 8.25
CA PHE A 157 1.38 -2.78 9.59
C PHE A 157 0.80 -1.71 10.52
N PHE A 158 1.44 -0.53 10.59
CA PHE A 158 0.94 0.58 11.41
C PHE A 158 -0.46 1.04 10.97
N LEU A 159 -0.70 1.14 9.67
CA LEU A 159 -2.01 1.48 9.11
C LEU A 159 -3.08 0.46 9.44
N SER A 160 -2.78 -0.84 9.32
CA SER A 160 -3.71 -1.91 9.72
C SER A 160 -4.03 -1.86 11.22
N PHE A 161 -3.01 -1.62 12.05
CA PHE A 161 -3.16 -1.51 13.50
C PHE A 161 -4.03 -0.31 13.92
N ILE A 162 -3.74 0.89 13.41
CA ILE A 162 -4.50 2.11 13.71
C ILE A 162 -5.95 1.98 13.21
N THR A 163 -6.15 1.38 12.04
CA THR A 163 -7.49 1.13 11.48
C THR A 163 -8.30 0.17 12.36
N SER A 164 -7.66 -0.88 12.88
CA SER A 164 -8.30 -1.82 13.81
C SER A 164 -8.72 -1.13 15.12
N ILE A 165 -7.89 -0.24 15.66
CA ILE A 165 -8.24 0.58 16.84
C ILE A 165 -9.43 1.50 16.53
N ALA A 166 -9.43 2.15 15.37
CA ALA A 166 -10.53 3.01 14.92
C ALA A 166 -11.85 2.25 14.83
N MET A 167 -11.81 1.04 14.25
CA MET A 167 -12.97 0.15 14.16
C MET A 167 -13.53 -0.22 15.54
N LEU A 168 -12.67 -0.63 16.48
CA LEU A 168 -13.09 -0.99 17.84
C LEU A 168 -13.69 0.19 18.60
N LYS A 169 -13.15 1.39 18.40
CA LYS A 169 -13.65 2.63 19.02
C LYS A 169 -15.06 2.99 18.54
N ILE A 170 -15.34 2.84 17.25
CA ILE A 170 -16.68 3.08 16.69
C ILE A 170 -17.68 2.07 17.25
N SER A 171 -17.27 0.81 17.46
CA SER A 171 -18.13 -0.22 18.04
C SER A 171 -18.52 0.04 19.50
N ARG A 172 -17.75 0.84 20.25
CA ARG A 172 -18.03 1.20 21.65
C ARG A 172 -18.89 2.46 21.82
N LYS A 173 -19.22 3.17 20.73
CA LYS A 173 -20.14 4.32 20.75
C LYS A 173 -21.63 3.92 20.68
N LYS A 174 -21.92 2.62 20.60
CA LYS A 174 -23.26 2.04 20.75
C LYS A 174 -23.60 1.91 22.23
#